data_AF-A0A955N8B0-F1
#
_entry.id   AF-A0A955N8B0-F1
#
_cell.length_a   1.000
_cell.length_b   1.000
_cell.length_c   1.000
_cell.angle_alpha   90.00
_cell.angle_beta   90.00
_cell.angle_gamma   90.00
#
_symmetry.space_group_name_H-M   'P 1'
#
loop_
_entity.id
_entity.type
_entity.pdbx_description
1 polymer ?
#
loop_
_entity_poly.entity_id
_entity_poly.type
_entity_poly.pdbx_seq_one_letter_code
_entity_poly.pdbx_strand_id
1 'polypeptide(L)'
;LSPSIEKSVCQRLGLKPAPISNQVIQRDRHAAFLSTLALLAASIEKVATEIRHLQRTEVLEAEEFFEPGQKGSSAMPHKRNPISSENLCGLARVVRSNSLAAMENVALWHERDISHSSAERIILPDSTILIDYMLIRLTKVLSKLVVYPQR
;
A
#
# COMPACT_ATOMS: atom_id res chain seq x y z
N LEU A 1 3.34 -37.55 -3.42
CA LEU A 1 2.00 -37.46 -2.77
C LEU A 1 0.94 -37.52 -3.85
N SER A 2 -0.24 -38.09 -3.58
CA SER A 2 -1.33 -38.09 -4.55
C SER A 2 -1.91 -36.67 -4.73
N PRO A 3 -2.26 -36.23 -5.95
CA PRO A 3 -2.96 -34.96 -6.18
C PRO A 3 -4.25 -34.79 -5.38
N SER A 4 -4.88 -35.89 -4.95
CA SER A 4 -6.07 -35.86 -4.09
C SER A 4 -5.82 -35.19 -2.73
N ILE A 5 -4.60 -35.26 -2.22
CA ILE A 5 -4.21 -34.64 -0.95
C ILE A 5 -4.21 -33.11 -1.09
N GLU A 6 -3.55 -32.57 -2.11
CA GLU A 6 -3.53 -31.12 -2.39
C GLU A 6 -4.95 -30.59 -2.57
N LYS A 7 -5.76 -31.26 -3.40
CA LYS A 7 -7.17 -30.86 -3.62
C LYS A 7 -7.97 -30.81 -2.32
N SER A 8 -7.87 -31.84 -1.48
CA SER A 8 -8.58 -31.89 -0.19
C SER A 8 -8.12 -30.79 0.76
N VAL A 9 -6.81 -30.54 0.86
CA VAL A 9 -6.25 -29.50 1.74
C VAL A 9 -6.64 -28.09 1.24
N CYS A 10 -6.45 -27.81 -0.04
CA CYS A 10 -6.84 -26.52 -0.64
C CYS A 10 -8.34 -26.25 -0.47
N GLN A 11 -9.20 -27.24 -0.70
CA GLN A 11 -10.64 -27.09 -0.52
C GLN A 11 -11.02 -26.72 0.92
N ARG A 12 -10.39 -27.34 1.92
CA ARG A 12 -10.62 -27.01 3.34
C ARG A 12 -10.21 -25.59 3.70
N LEU A 13 -9.22 -25.03 2.98
CA LEU A 13 -8.73 -23.67 3.19
C LEU A 13 -9.39 -22.62 2.27
N GLY A 14 -10.34 -23.01 1.42
CA GLY A 14 -10.96 -22.11 0.44
C GLY A 14 -10.01 -21.70 -0.70
N LEU A 15 -8.96 -22.47 -0.95
CA LEU A 15 -7.94 -22.22 -1.96
C LEU A 15 -8.12 -23.12 -3.19
N LYS A 16 -7.50 -22.72 -4.30
CA LYS A 16 -7.42 -23.52 -5.53
C LYS A 16 -6.02 -24.15 -5.63
N PRO A 17 -5.90 -25.45 -5.91
CA PRO A 17 -4.62 -26.09 -6.23
C PRO A 17 -3.93 -25.40 -7.41
N ALA A 18 -2.59 -25.40 -7.41
CA ALA A 18 -1.85 -24.95 -8.57
C ALA A 18 -1.99 -26.01 -9.68
N PRO A 19 -2.39 -25.65 -10.92
CA PRO A 19 -2.52 -26.62 -12.01
C PRO A 19 -1.20 -27.37 -12.30
N ILE A 20 -0.09 -26.65 -12.11
CA ILE A 20 1.26 -27.17 -12.17
C ILE A 20 2.12 -26.37 -11.18
N SER A 21 3.03 -27.06 -10.48
CA SER A 21 3.99 -26.45 -9.58
C SER A 21 5.33 -27.18 -9.67
N ASN A 22 6.39 -26.51 -9.27
CA ASN A 22 7.65 -27.16 -8.89
C ASN A 22 7.63 -27.37 -7.36
N GLN A 23 8.76 -27.21 -6.65
CA GLN A 23 8.77 -27.30 -5.18
C GLN A 23 8.03 -26.13 -4.50
N VAL A 24 7.61 -25.11 -5.25
CA VAL A 24 6.94 -23.91 -4.78
C VAL A 24 5.84 -23.41 -5.72
N ILE A 25 5.01 -22.50 -5.20
CA ILE A 25 4.16 -21.66 -6.04
C ILE A 25 5.03 -20.68 -6.83
N GLN A 26 4.73 -20.52 -8.11
CA GLN A 26 5.46 -19.63 -8.99
C GLN A 26 5.34 -18.16 -8.55
N ARG A 27 6.46 -17.42 -8.62
CA ARG A 27 6.58 -16.08 -8.02
C ARG A 27 5.99 -14.96 -8.87
N ASP A 28 5.67 -15.22 -10.14
CA ASP A 28 4.87 -14.33 -10.99
C ASP A 28 3.55 -13.91 -10.30
N ARG A 29 2.92 -14.84 -9.58
CA ARG A 29 1.70 -14.58 -8.80
C ARG A 29 1.92 -13.57 -7.68
N HIS A 30 3.05 -13.67 -6.99
CA HIS A 30 3.42 -12.78 -5.90
C HIS A 30 3.84 -11.41 -6.43
N ALA A 31 4.61 -11.38 -7.52
CA ALA A 31 4.95 -10.16 -8.23
C ALA A 31 3.69 -9.40 -8.70
N ALA A 32 2.74 -10.09 -9.35
CA ALA A 32 1.48 -9.50 -9.77
C ALA A 32 0.66 -8.93 -8.61
N PHE A 33 0.61 -9.65 -7.47
CA PHE A 33 -0.06 -9.16 -6.26
C PHE A 33 0.59 -7.88 -5.72
N LEU A 34 1.91 -7.86 -5.53
CA LEU A 34 2.62 -6.69 -5.00
C LEU A 34 2.59 -5.50 -5.97
N SER A 35 2.66 -5.74 -7.27
CA SER A 35 2.50 -4.67 -8.28
C SER A 35 1.10 -4.07 -8.27
N THR A 36 0.08 -4.88 -8.01
CA THR A 36 -1.30 -4.37 -7.83
C THR A 36 -1.39 -3.47 -6.60
N LEU A 37 -0.77 -3.87 -5.48
CA LEU A 37 -0.68 -3.03 -4.28
C LEU A 37 0.11 -1.73 -4.55
N ALA A 38 1.22 -1.81 -5.28
CA ALA A 38 2.00 -0.65 -5.67
C ALA A 38 1.20 0.35 -6.53
N LEU A 39 0.36 -0.15 -7.45
CA LEU A 39 -0.53 0.69 -8.26
C LEU A 39 -1.64 1.35 -7.42
N LEU A 40 -2.20 0.61 -6.47
CA LEU A 40 -3.14 1.15 -5.50
C LEU A 40 -2.49 2.27 -4.67
N ALA A 41 -1.28 2.04 -4.16
CA ALA A 41 -0.52 3.04 -3.41
C ALA A 41 -0.22 4.30 -4.25
N ALA A 42 0.12 4.14 -5.53
CA ALA A 42 0.31 5.25 -6.47
C ALA A 42 -0.98 6.07 -6.65
N SER A 43 -2.13 5.40 -6.71
CA SER A 43 -3.43 6.06 -6.80
C SER A 43 -3.77 6.84 -5.53
N ILE A 44 -3.44 6.29 -4.35
CA ILE A 44 -3.55 6.99 -3.07
C ILE A 44 -2.65 8.23 -3.04
N GLU A 45 -1.38 8.11 -3.47
CA GLU A 45 -0.46 9.26 -3.53
C GLU A 45 -0.97 10.34 -4.49
N LYS A 46 -1.60 9.97 -5.61
CA LYS A 46 -2.21 10.94 -6.53
C LYS A 46 -3.27 11.78 -5.83
N VAL A 47 -4.19 11.14 -5.11
CA VAL A 47 -5.24 11.85 -4.34
C VAL A 47 -4.64 12.70 -3.22
N ALA A 48 -3.69 12.14 -2.46
CA ALA A 48 -3.00 12.85 -1.39
C ALA A 48 -2.22 14.07 -1.91
N THR A 49 -1.59 13.97 -3.07
CA THR A 49 -0.88 15.08 -3.71
C THR A 49 -1.84 16.19 -4.11
N GLU A 50 -3.03 15.84 -4.62
CA GLU A 50 -4.06 16.84 -4.92
C GLU A 50 -4.52 17.58 -3.67
N ILE A 51 -4.82 16.86 -2.58
CA ILE A 51 -5.20 17.48 -1.30
C ILE A 51 -4.11 18.46 -0.83
N ARG A 52 -2.83 18.10 -0.96
CA ARG A 52 -1.71 18.97 -0.63
C ARG A 52 -1.66 20.23 -1.51
N HIS A 53 -2.01 20.11 -2.79
CA HIS A 53 -2.06 21.26 -3.70
C HIS A 53 -3.20 22.22 -3.36
N LEU A 54 -4.38 21.69 -3.06
CA LEU A 54 -5.58 22.47 -2.68
C LEU A 54 -5.41 23.17 -1.33
N GLN A 55 -4.63 22.59 -0.41
CA GLN A 55 -4.36 23.18 0.92
C GLN A 55 -3.20 24.20 0.93
N ARG A 56 -2.55 24.46 -0.20
CA ARG A 56 -1.55 25.54 -0.27
C ARG A 56 -2.20 26.87 0.11
N THR A 57 -1.50 27.70 0.86
CA THR A 57 -2.00 28.98 1.38
C THR A 57 -2.54 29.89 0.28
N GLU A 58 -1.93 29.86 -0.90
CA GLU A 58 -2.32 30.67 -2.06
C GLU A 58 -3.58 30.15 -2.77
N VAL A 59 -3.96 28.89 -2.54
CA VAL A 59 -5.13 28.23 -3.16
C VAL A 59 -6.25 28.12 -2.13
N LEU A 60 -6.02 27.34 -1.07
CA LEU A 60 -6.92 27.12 0.07
C LEU A 60 -8.37 26.79 -0.35
N GLU A 61 -8.52 25.93 -1.36
CA GLU A 61 -9.82 25.41 -1.81
C GLU A 61 -10.29 24.22 -0.95
N ALA A 62 -9.35 23.49 -0.36
CA ALA A 62 -9.62 22.43 0.60
C ALA A 62 -8.53 22.32 1.67
N GLU A 63 -8.88 21.80 2.85
CA GLU A 63 -7.96 21.61 3.97
C GLU A 63 -8.30 20.32 4.76
N GLU A 64 -7.27 19.57 5.15
CA GLU A 64 -7.41 18.48 6.13
C GLU A 64 -8.00 18.99 7.44
N PHE A 65 -8.98 18.28 7.98
CA PHE A 65 -9.60 18.64 9.25
C PHE A 65 -8.57 18.74 10.37
N PHE A 66 -8.59 19.89 11.06
CA PHE A 66 -7.69 20.18 12.15
C PHE A 66 -8.42 19.99 13.48
N GLU A 67 -8.03 18.97 14.25
CA GLU A 67 -8.74 18.62 15.49
C GLU A 67 -8.55 19.69 16.57
N PRO A 68 -9.56 19.93 17.43
CA PRO A 68 -9.40 20.80 18.59
C PRO A 68 -8.20 20.37 19.45
N GLY A 69 -7.24 21.26 19.66
CA GLY A 69 -6.02 20.99 20.42
C GLY A 69 -4.85 20.40 19.62
N GLN A 70 -5.05 20.09 18.33
CA GLN A 70 -3.96 19.72 17.43
C GLN A 70 -2.97 20.88 17.29
N LYS A 71 -1.67 20.59 17.27
CA LYS A 71 -0.61 21.57 16.98
C LYS A 71 -0.03 21.28 15.60
N GLY A 72 -0.08 22.23 14.69
CA GLY A 72 0.47 22.06 13.34
C GLY A 72 1.96 22.41 13.22
N SER A 73 2.50 23.15 14.19
CA SER A 73 3.93 23.40 14.35
C SER A 73 4.25 23.72 15.80
N SER A 74 5.49 23.44 16.24
CA SER A 74 5.97 23.77 17.59
C SER A 74 6.11 25.28 17.82
N ALA A 75 6.42 26.04 16.77
CA ALA A 75 6.74 27.47 16.88
C ALA A 75 5.71 28.40 16.21
N MET A 76 4.84 27.87 15.34
CA MET A 76 3.93 28.68 14.52
C MET A 76 2.47 28.24 14.75
N PRO A 77 1.72 28.91 15.66
CA PRO A 77 0.35 28.52 16.01
C PRO A 77 -0.66 28.55 14.86
N HIS A 78 -0.41 29.37 13.83
CA HIS A 78 -1.28 29.50 12.66
C HIS A 78 -1.06 28.40 11.62
N LYS A 79 0.01 27.60 11.74
CA LYS A 79 0.40 26.65 10.69
C LYS A 79 -0.51 25.43 10.72
N ARG A 80 -1.18 25.16 9.59
CA ARG A 80 -1.98 23.97 9.34
C ARG A 80 -1.42 23.26 8.13
N ASN A 81 -0.97 22.02 8.30
CA ASN A 81 -0.30 21.26 7.25
C ASN A 81 -1.13 20.02 6.89
N PRO A 82 -1.12 19.59 5.61
CA PRO A 82 -1.73 18.34 5.16
C PRO A 82 -0.89 17.11 5.54
N ILE A 83 -0.59 16.95 6.84
CA ILE A 83 0.38 15.94 7.32
C ILE A 83 -0.06 14.51 7.03
N SER A 84 -1.36 14.26 6.93
CA SER A 84 -1.86 12.92 6.62
C SER A 84 -1.60 12.59 5.16
N SER A 85 -1.87 13.52 4.27
CA SER A 85 -1.60 13.38 2.84
C SER A 85 -0.09 13.28 2.57
N GLU A 86 0.74 14.06 3.27
CA GLU A 86 2.20 13.94 3.20
C GLU A 86 2.69 12.55 3.65
N ASN A 87 2.14 12.03 4.76
CA ASN A 87 2.42 10.68 5.22
C ASN A 87 2.03 9.62 4.18
N LEU A 88 0.84 9.72 3.59
CA LEU A 88 0.38 8.82 2.52
C LEU A 88 1.31 8.82 1.31
N CYS A 89 1.79 9.99 0.86
CA CYS A 89 2.77 10.09 -0.22
C CYS A 89 4.08 9.36 0.13
N GLY A 90 4.57 9.50 1.37
CA GLY A 90 5.77 8.81 1.84
C GLY A 90 5.64 7.30 1.82
N LEU A 91 4.54 6.78 2.38
CA LEU A 91 4.28 5.33 2.43
C LEU A 91 4.05 4.72 1.05
N ALA A 92 3.43 5.47 0.13
CA ALA A 92 3.24 5.01 -1.25
C ALA A 92 4.58 4.69 -1.95
N ARG A 93 5.63 5.46 -1.66
CA ARG A 93 6.98 5.20 -2.19
C ARG A 93 7.53 3.87 -1.70
N VAL A 94 7.37 3.56 -0.41
CA VAL A 94 7.81 2.29 0.19
C VAL A 94 7.09 1.10 -0.45
N VAL A 95 5.76 1.16 -0.57
CA VAL A 95 4.98 0.07 -1.17
C VAL A 95 5.38 -0.16 -2.63
N ARG A 96 5.64 0.91 -3.40
CA ARG A 96 6.15 0.76 -4.78
C ARG A 96 7.54 0.14 -4.82
N SER A 97 8.47 0.57 -3.96
CA SER A 97 9.81 -0.02 -3.88
C SER A 97 9.77 -1.51 -3.57
N ASN A 98 8.88 -1.94 -2.66
CA ASN A 98 8.71 -3.36 -2.34
C ASN A 98 8.28 -4.23 -3.53
N SER A 99 7.53 -3.65 -4.49
CA SER A 99 7.12 -4.38 -5.69
C SER A 99 8.29 -4.75 -6.62
N LEU A 100 9.39 -3.99 -6.58
CA LEU A 100 10.60 -4.31 -7.35
C LEU A 100 11.24 -5.60 -6.83
N ALA A 101 11.40 -5.74 -5.51
CA ALA A 101 11.89 -6.97 -4.91
C ALA A 101 10.99 -8.18 -5.22
N ALA A 102 9.66 -7.98 -5.30
CA ALA A 102 8.73 -9.03 -5.71
C ALA A 102 8.96 -9.48 -7.17
N MET A 103 9.25 -8.53 -8.07
CA MET A 103 9.59 -8.82 -9.47
C MET A 103 10.93 -9.55 -9.59
N GLU A 104 11.93 -9.17 -8.80
CA GLU A 104 13.24 -9.83 -8.77
C GLU A 104 13.16 -11.28 -8.24
N ASN A 105 12.18 -11.58 -7.37
CA ASN A 105 11.94 -12.94 -6.87
C ASN A 105 11.39 -13.93 -7.91
N VAL A 106 11.05 -13.50 -9.14
CA VAL A 106 10.44 -14.37 -10.16
C VAL A 106 11.45 -15.37 -10.74
N ALA A 107 12.70 -14.96 -10.94
CA ALA A 107 13.72 -15.74 -11.66
C ALA A 107 14.42 -16.78 -10.78
N LEU A 108 13.65 -17.71 -10.20
CA LEU A 108 14.18 -18.80 -9.37
C LEU A 108 14.87 -19.88 -10.21
N TRP A 109 15.86 -20.54 -9.63
CA TRP A 109 16.65 -21.57 -10.31
C TRP A 109 15.91 -22.91 -10.37
N HIS A 110 15.71 -23.44 -11.57
CA HIS A 110 15.12 -24.76 -11.83
C HIS A 110 13.82 -25.02 -11.02
N GLU A 111 13.78 -26.07 -10.20
CA GLU A 111 12.63 -26.41 -9.38
C GLU A 111 12.44 -25.50 -8.16
N ARG A 112 13.52 -24.80 -7.74
CA ARG A 112 13.55 -23.65 -6.83
C ARG A 112 14.98 -23.36 -6.32
N ASP A 113 15.17 -22.12 -5.90
CA ASP A 113 16.03 -21.74 -4.79
C ASP A 113 15.18 -21.08 -3.67
N ILE A 114 15.82 -20.62 -2.58
CA ILE A 114 15.10 -20.07 -1.40
C ILE A 114 15.24 -18.55 -1.25
N SER A 115 15.90 -17.86 -2.19
CA SER A 115 16.19 -16.42 -2.12
C SER A 115 14.94 -15.58 -1.90
N HIS A 116 13.83 -15.96 -2.53
CA HIS A 116 12.54 -15.29 -2.36
C HIS A 116 12.09 -15.21 -0.90
N SER A 117 12.44 -16.19 -0.06
CA SER A 117 11.81 -16.36 1.26
C SER A 117 12.24 -15.29 2.26
N SER A 118 13.48 -14.82 2.21
CA SER A 118 13.96 -13.77 3.11
C SER A 118 13.34 -12.41 2.73
N ALA A 119 13.27 -12.11 1.44
CA ALA A 119 12.62 -10.90 0.93
C ALA A 119 11.12 -10.89 1.25
N GLU A 120 10.41 -11.99 0.96
CA GLU A 120 8.96 -12.15 1.18
C GLU A 120 8.56 -11.96 2.65
N ARG A 121 9.44 -12.27 3.60
CA ARG A 121 9.20 -12.03 5.05
C ARG A 121 9.13 -10.55 5.43
N ILE A 122 9.66 -9.67 4.59
CA ILE A 122 9.63 -8.22 4.77
C ILE A 122 8.54 -7.64 3.88
N ILE A 123 8.64 -7.87 2.57
CA ILE A 123 7.82 -7.13 1.60
C ILE A 123 6.33 -7.50 1.64
N LEU A 124 5.97 -8.74 2.00
CA LEU A 124 4.56 -9.14 2.09
C LEU A 124 3.85 -8.50 3.29
N PRO A 125 4.31 -8.66 4.54
CA PRO A 125 3.66 -8.03 5.68
C PRO A 125 3.73 -6.51 5.59
N ASP A 126 4.88 -5.93 5.25
CA ASP A 126 5.01 -4.47 5.17
C ASP A 126 4.03 -3.89 4.15
N SER A 127 3.98 -4.43 2.93
CA SER A 127 3.11 -3.87 1.89
C SER A 127 1.63 -4.02 2.22
N THR A 128 1.22 -5.14 2.82
CA THR A 128 -0.19 -5.36 3.17
C THR A 128 -0.64 -4.51 4.36
N ILE A 129 0.19 -4.39 5.41
CA ILE A 129 -0.06 -3.52 6.57
C ILE A 129 -0.11 -2.06 6.14
N LEU A 130 0.85 -1.62 5.31
CA LEU A 130 0.88 -0.25 4.82
C LEU A 130 -0.35 0.09 3.99
N ILE A 131 -0.78 -0.79 3.07
CA ILE A 131 -1.98 -0.55 2.27
C ILE A 131 -3.24 -0.44 3.14
N ASP A 132 -3.42 -1.33 4.12
CA ASP A 132 -4.55 -1.28 5.04
C ASP A 132 -4.59 0.07 5.79
N TYR A 133 -3.47 0.43 6.41
CA TYR A 133 -3.32 1.71 7.10
C TYR A 133 -3.58 2.91 6.16
N MET A 134 -3.04 2.89 4.94
CA MET A 134 -3.19 3.95 3.96
C MET A 134 -4.65 4.13 3.54
N LEU A 135 -5.38 3.04 3.31
CA LEU A 135 -6.80 3.06 2.97
C LEU A 135 -7.64 3.62 4.13
N ILE A 136 -7.40 3.17 5.36
CA ILE A 136 -8.10 3.68 6.54
C ILE A 136 -7.83 5.17 6.74
N ARG A 137 -6.55 5.58 6.62
CA ARG A 137 -6.16 6.98 6.82
C ARG A 137 -6.71 7.89 5.72
N LEU A 138 -6.61 7.50 4.45
CA LEU A 138 -7.19 8.26 3.34
C LEU A 138 -8.71 8.40 3.51
N THR A 139 -9.40 7.32 3.87
CA THR A 139 -10.85 7.36 4.14
C THR A 139 -11.19 8.39 5.22
N LYS A 140 -10.42 8.43 6.32
CA LYS A 140 -10.60 9.43 7.39
C LYS A 140 -10.38 10.86 6.88
N VAL A 141 -9.31 11.09 6.12
CA VAL A 141 -9.01 12.40 5.52
C VAL A 141 -10.17 12.87 4.65
N LEU A 142 -10.61 12.03 3.71
CA LEU A 142 -11.71 12.37 2.79
C LEU A 142 -13.03 12.59 3.52
N SER A 143 -13.34 11.80 4.54
CA SER A 143 -14.60 11.90 5.30
C SER A 143 -14.76 13.21 6.08
N LYS A 144 -13.64 13.87 6.42
CA LYS A 144 -13.62 15.12 7.19
C LYS A 144 -13.03 16.29 6.40
N LEU A 145 -12.71 16.10 5.11
CA LEU A 145 -12.05 17.13 4.32
C LEU A 145 -12.90 18.40 4.31
N VAL A 146 -12.31 19.52 4.71
CA VAL A 146 -12.97 20.82 4.69
C VAL A 146 -12.82 21.38 3.28
N VAL A 147 -13.94 21.71 2.64
CA VAL A 147 -13.97 22.31 1.30
C VAL A 147 -14.48 23.74 1.43
N TYR A 148 -13.92 24.67 0.67
CA TYR A 148 -14.27 26.10 0.67
C TYR A 148 -14.87 26.50 -0.69
N PRO A 149 -16.18 26.31 -0.93
CA PRO A 149 -16.78 26.51 -2.27
C PRO A 149 -16.75 27.94 -2.81
N GLN A 150 -16.50 28.93 -1.96
CA GLN A 150 -16.47 30.36 -2.31
C GLN A 150 -15.07 30.89 -2.58
N ARG A 151 -14.05 30.03 -2.50
CA ARG A 151 -12.67 30.33 -2.91
C ARG A 151 -12.49 30.12 -4.39
#